data_AF-A0A5J6SS29-F1
#
_entry.id   AF-A0A5J6SS29-F1
#
_cell.length_a   1.000
_cell.length_b   1.000
_cell.length_c   1.000
_cell.angle_alpha   90.00
_cell.angle_beta   90.00
_cell.angle_gamma   90.00
#
_symmetry.space_group_name_H-M   'P 1'
#
loop_
_entity.id
_entity.type
_entity.pdbx_description
1 polymer ?
#
loop_
_entity_poly.entity_id
_entity_poly.type
_entity_poly.pdbx_seq_one_letter_code
_entity_poly.pdbx_strand_id
1 'polypeptide(L)'
;MSVYDIIQTDIEKTIANLMNQNLIINPTFTTKNCKFDKISSKMIESKMDKTKTYVTNFLRFYNNGEYLFLLNDHSMVQINYIFKQDPGSRKQYVTKANLNYYPNPGLYDSELLDALTSDIDLNEQVELWYELVQDVEKDFTYRSNYIRLDFSDADKDFTELTHPRCHIHIGLNDNFRIAINKLPLLSDFMDLVLFSSYIDDWKKIRSDDLADLTRFKSLMLSKESNYPMLTKFNSVVTELEEMHYLFKI
;
A
#
# COMPACT_ATOMS: atom_id res chain seq x y z
N MET A 1 -15.72 5.48 19.20
CA MET A 1 -15.48 4.68 17.99
C MET A 1 -14.16 3.96 18.19
N SER A 2 -14.09 2.64 17.97
CA SER A 2 -12.84 1.89 18.15
C SER A 2 -11.87 2.14 16.97
N VAL A 3 -10.58 1.83 17.12
CA VAL A 3 -9.60 1.92 16.02
C VAL A 3 -10.01 1.04 14.84
N TYR A 4 -10.53 -0.16 15.12
CA TYR A 4 -11.09 -1.05 14.10
C TYR A 4 -12.24 -0.36 13.33
N ASP A 5 -13.20 0.26 14.03
CA ASP A 5 -14.33 0.93 13.38
C ASP A 5 -13.87 2.10 12.51
N ILE A 6 -12.86 2.86 12.97
CA ILE A 6 -12.27 3.97 12.20
C ILE A 6 -11.69 3.45 10.89
N ILE A 7 -10.86 2.41 10.94
CA ILE A 7 -10.21 1.83 9.76
C ILE A 7 -11.24 1.19 8.83
N GLN A 8 -12.19 0.41 9.35
CA GLN A 8 -13.23 -0.20 8.53
C GLN A 8 -14.07 0.87 7.82
N THR A 9 -14.50 1.91 8.56
CA THR A 9 -15.29 3.00 7.98
C THR A 9 -14.51 3.76 6.91
N ASP A 10 -13.21 3.99 7.13
CA ASP A 10 -12.34 4.62 6.12
C ASP A 10 -12.21 3.77 4.85
N ILE A 11 -12.03 2.46 4.99
CA ILE A 11 -11.97 1.53 3.86
C ILE A 11 -13.26 1.59 3.04
N GLU A 12 -14.41 1.45 3.71
CA GLU A 12 -15.72 1.47 3.05
C GLU A 12 -15.97 2.80 2.33
N LYS A 13 -15.67 3.93 2.97
CA LYS A 13 -15.79 5.26 2.37
C LYS A 13 -14.84 5.46 1.20
N THR A 14 -13.60 4.99 1.32
CA THR A 14 -12.59 5.11 0.25
C THR A 14 -13.02 4.32 -0.97
N ILE A 15 -13.44 3.06 -0.79
CA ILE A 15 -13.96 2.22 -1.88
C ILE A 15 -15.17 2.91 -2.54
N ALA A 16 -16.15 3.35 -1.75
CA ALA A 16 -17.34 4.02 -2.28
C ALA A 16 -16.99 5.29 -3.06
N ASN A 17 -16.06 6.11 -2.56
CA ASN A 17 -15.61 7.31 -3.25
C ASN A 17 -14.91 6.97 -4.59
N LEU A 18 -13.96 6.04 -4.57
CA LEU A 18 -13.23 5.63 -5.77
C LEU A 18 -14.16 5.00 -6.83
N MET A 19 -15.19 4.25 -6.40
CA MET A 19 -16.22 3.74 -7.31
C MET A 19 -17.05 4.88 -7.93
N ASN A 20 -17.48 5.86 -7.13
CA ASN A 20 -18.24 7.01 -7.62
C ASN A 20 -17.45 7.86 -8.63
N GLN A 21 -16.13 7.88 -8.51
CA GLN A 21 -15.22 8.53 -9.45
C GLN A 21 -14.86 7.66 -10.67
N ASN A 22 -15.36 6.42 -10.75
CA ASN A 22 -15.01 5.42 -11.76
C ASN A 22 -13.50 5.14 -11.85
N LEU A 23 -12.81 5.06 -10.71
CA LEU A 23 -11.36 4.83 -10.66
C LEU A 23 -10.99 3.37 -10.37
N ILE A 24 -11.92 2.62 -9.79
CA ILE A 24 -11.70 1.22 -9.40
C ILE A 24 -12.75 0.30 -9.97
N ILE A 25 -12.34 -0.96 -10.15
CA ILE A 25 -13.15 -2.07 -10.60
C ILE A 25 -12.98 -3.26 -9.64
N ASN A 26 -13.96 -4.16 -9.68
CA ASN A 26 -13.94 -5.43 -8.94
C ASN A 26 -13.54 -5.33 -7.45
N PRO A 27 -14.22 -4.52 -6.63
CA PRO A 27 -13.97 -4.49 -5.20
C PRO A 27 -14.38 -5.83 -4.57
N THR A 28 -13.45 -6.45 -3.85
CA THR A 28 -13.63 -7.75 -3.18
C THR A 28 -13.80 -7.61 -1.68
N PHE A 29 -13.78 -6.37 -1.16
CA PHE A 29 -13.95 -6.10 0.25
C PHE A 29 -15.32 -6.62 0.72
N THR A 30 -15.29 -7.55 1.66
CA THR A 30 -16.49 -8.07 2.31
C THR A 30 -16.26 -8.10 3.80
N THR A 31 -17.31 -7.85 4.58
CA THR A 31 -17.28 -7.93 6.05
C THR A 31 -16.83 -9.31 6.54
N LYS A 32 -16.98 -10.36 5.73
CA LYS A 32 -16.47 -11.72 6.01
C LYS A 32 -14.95 -11.80 6.14
N ASN A 33 -14.21 -10.90 5.49
CA ASN A 33 -12.75 -10.81 5.60
C ASN A 33 -12.30 -9.97 6.81
N CYS A 34 -13.25 -9.46 7.59
CA CYS A 34 -13.00 -8.66 8.77
C CYS A 34 -13.32 -9.48 10.03
N LYS A 35 -12.35 -9.56 10.92
CA LYS A 35 -12.44 -10.16 12.24
C LYS A 35 -12.05 -9.12 13.27
N PHE A 36 -12.49 -9.29 14.52
CA PHE A 36 -12.20 -8.34 15.59
C PHE A 36 -10.70 -8.01 15.74
N ASP A 37 -9.82 -8.95 15.42
CA ASP A 37 -8.37 -8.84 15.49
C ASP A 37 -7.67 -8.60 14.14
N LYS A 38 -8.40 -8.59 13.01
CA LYS A 38 -7.81 -8.50 11.67
C LYS A 38 -8.76 -7.93 10.61
N ILE A 39 -8.26 -7.02 9.77
CA ILE A 39 -8.90 -6.63 8.49
C ILE A 39 -7.90 -6.91 7.38
N SER A 40 -8.26 -7.69 6.35
CA SER A 40 -7.34 -7.99 5.26
C SER A 40 -8.03 -8.31 3.94
N SER A 41 -7.37 -8.01 2.83
CA SER A 41 -7.74 -8.43 1.48
C SER A 41 -7.38 -9.90 1.16
N LYS A 42 -7.58 -10.81 2.14
CA LYS A 42 -7.14 -12.22 2.09
C LYS A 42 -5.63 -12.44 1.95
N MET A 43 -4.84 -11.42 2.27
CA MET A 43 -3.38 -11.49 2.24
C MET A 43 -2.87 -12.53 3.26
N ILE A 44 -2.06 -13.48 2.78
CA ILE A 44 -1.42 -14.52 3.59
C ILE A 44 -0.02 -14.08 4.04
N GLU A 45 0.72 -13.38 3.18
CA GLU A 45 2.10 -12.93 3.43
C GLU A 45 2.22 -11.43 3.20
N SER A 46 2.89 -10.71 4.11
CA SER A 46 3.02 -9.24 4.04
C SER A 46 4.05 -8.73 3.02
N LYS A 47 4.86 -9.62 2.42
CA LYS A 47 5.96 -9.27 1.53
C LYS A 47 5.87 -10.12 0.27
N MET A 48 6.42 -9.62 -0.84
CA MET A 48 6.63 -10.45 -2.03
C MET A 48 7.53 -11.62 -1.70
N ASP A 49 7.20 -12.79 -2.25
CA ASP A 49 8.07 -13.95 -2.17
C ASP A 49 9.34 -13.64 -2.95
N LYS A 50 10.47 -13.53 -2.24
CA LYS A 50 11.78 -13.17 -2.81
C LYS A 50 12.36 -14.26 -3.70
N THR A 51 11.77 -15.46 -3.69
CA THR A 51 12.14 -16.55 -4.58
C THR A 51 11.39 -16.51 -5.91
N LYS A 52 10.45 -15.58 -6.06
CA LYS A 52 9.61 -15.42 -7.25
C LYS A 52 9.75 -14.02 -7.83
N THR A 53 9.56 -13.91 -9.13
CA THR A 53 9.54 -12.63 -9.84
C THR A 53 8.35 -11.77 -9.37
N TYR A 54 8.42 -10.46 -9.60
CA TYR A 54 7.31 -9.55 -9.35
C TYR A 54 6.03 -10.02 -10.06
N VAL A 55 6.15 -10.42 -11.32
CA VAL A 55 4.98 -10.78 -12.12
C VAL A 55 4.34 -12.09 -11.64
N THR A 56 5.15 -13.09 -11.28
CA THR A 56 4.63 -14.35 -10.72
C THR A 56 3.88 -14.09 -9.41
N ASN A 57 4.39 -13.19 -8.56
CA ASN A 57 3.69 -12.76 -7.36
C ASN A 57 2.37 -12.03 -7.72
N PHE A 58 2.40 -11.12 -8.69
CA PHE A 58 1.24 -10.38 -9.16
C PHE A 58 0.12 -11.30 -9.66
N LEU A 59 0.42 -12.21 -10.58
CA LEU A 59 -0.56 -13.14 -11.17
C LEU A 59 -1.14 -14.08 -10.11
N ARG A 60 -0.32 -14.58 -9.17
CA ARG A 60 -0.81 -15.36 -8.03
C ARG A 60 -1.87 -14.58 -7.25
N PHE A 61 -1.55 -13.34 -6.86
CA PHE A 61 -2.48 -12.52 -6.09
C PHE A 61 -3.77 -12.21 -6.87
N TYR A 62 -3.64 -11.91 -8.15
CA TYR A 62 -4.76 -11.64 -9.05
C TYR A 62 -5.69 -12.85 -9.18
N ASN A 63 -5.14 -14.02 -9.53
CA ASN A 63 -5.90 -15.24 -9.76
C ASN A 63 -6.57 -15.78 -8.49
N ASN A 64 -5.95 -15.58 -7.32
CA ASN A 64 -6.52 -15.98 -6.05
C ASN A 64 -7.50 -14.95 -5.46
N GLY A 65 -7.66 -13.78 -6.08
CA GLY A 65 -8.48 -12.70 -5.53
C GLY A 65 -7.94 -12.15 -4.21
N GLU A 66 -6.62 -12.15 -4.03
CA GLU A 66 -5.92 -11.65 -2.84
C GLU A 66 -5.71 -10.13 -2.90
N TYR A 67 -6.68 -9.37 -3.36
CA TYR A 67 -6.64 -7.91 -3.43
C TYR A 67 -7.91 -7.32 -2.88
N LEU A 68 -7.90 -6.03 -2.57
CA LEU A 68 -9.04 -5.27 -2.07
C LEU A 68 -9.92 -4.78 -3.22
N PHE A 69 -9.29 -4.21 -4.24
CA PHE A 69 -9.88 -3.79 -5.50
C PHE A 69 -8.78 -3.66 -6.57
N LEU A 70 -9.21 -3.50 -7.81
CA LEU A 70 -8.36 -3.18 -8.95
C LEU A 70 -8.59 -1.73 -9.37
N LEU A 71 -7.58 -1.07 -9.92
CA LEU A 71 -7.73 0.16 -10.70
C LEU A 71 -8.14 -0.18 -12.14
N ASN A 72 -8.54 0.82 -12.92
CA ASN A 72 -9.02 0.62 -14.30
C ASN A 72 -7.98 -0.04 -15.23
N ASP A 73 -6.70 0.10 -14.92
CA ASP A 73 -5.59 -0.52 -15.65
C ASP A 73 -5.20 -1.91 -15.10
N HIS A 74 -6.02 -2.47 -14.21
CA HIS A 74 -5.83 -3.74 -13.51
C HIS A 74 -4.69 -3.75 -12.49
N SER A 75 -4.11 -2.60 -12.16
CA SER A 75 -3.22 -2.49 -10.99
C SER A 75 -3.99 -2.79 -9.71
N MET A 76 -3.36 -3.42 -8.73
CA MET A 76 -4.04 -3.97 -7.56
C MET A 76 -3.70 -3.22 -6.28
N VAL A 77 -4.68 -3.10 -5.38
CA VAL A 77 -4.45 -2.61 -4.02
C VAL A 77 -4.72 -3.72 -3.01
N GLN A 78 -3.82 -3.93 -2.06
CA GLN A 78 -3.96 -4.91 -0.97
C GLN A 78 -3.86 -4.22 0.39
N ILE A 79 -4.55 -4.78 1.38
CA ILE A 79 -4.48 -4.31 2.76
C ILE A 79 -4.37 -5.49 3.75
N ASN A 80 -3.70 -5.23 4.87
CA ASN A 80 -3.65 -6.11 6.02
C ASN A 80 -3.43 -5.28 7.29
N TYR A 81 -4.36 -5.32 8.22
CA TYR A 81 -4.26 -4.72 9.54
C TYR A 81 -4.45 -5.81 10.60
N ILE A 82 -3.57 -5.83 11.60
CA ILE A 82 -3.68 -6.69 12.78
C ILE A 82 -3.85 -5.79 14.00
N PHE A 83 -4.83 -6.12 14.83
CA PHE A 83 -5.21 -5.35 16.00
C PHE A 83 -4.89 -6.12 17.28
N LYS A 84 -4.54 -5.40 18.33
CA LYS A 84 -4.56 -5.91 19.70
C LYS A 84 -5.40 -5.00 20.59
N GLN A 85 -5.94 -5.61 21.63
CA GLN A 85 -6.63 -4.91 22.71
C GLN A 85 -5.73 -4.96 23.95
N ASP A 86 -5.62 -3.82 24.65
CA ASP A 86 -4.87 -3.77 25.90
C ASP A 86 -5.54 -4.66 26.96
N PRO A 87 -4.78 -5.51 27.69
CA PRO A 87 -5.34 -6.29 28.79
C PRO A 87 -6.03 -5.39 29.82
N GLY A 88 -7.29 -5.67 30.13
CA GLY A 88 -8.07 -4.89 31.10
C GLY A 88 -8.61 -3.55 30.59
N SER A 89 -8.41 -3.22 29.31
CA SER A 89 -8.93 -1.99 28.69
C SER A 89 -9.80 -2.32 27.48
N ARG A 90 -10.73 -1.44 27.13
CA ARG A 90 -11.46 -1.50 25.85
C ARG A 90 -10.68 -0.86 24.70
N LYS A 91 -9.48 -0.35 24.96
CA LYS A 91 -8.64 0.31 23.96
C LYS A 91 -8.01 -0.73 23.04
N GLN A 92 -8.19 -0.51 21.74
CA GLN A 92 -7.63 -1.30 20.67
C GLN A 92 -6.67 -0.43 19.87
N TYR A 93 -5.64 -1.04 19.30
CA TYR A 93 -4.66 -0.39 18.44
C TYR A 93 -4.15 -1.36 17.39
N VAL A 94 -3.61 -0.80 16.31
CA VAL A 94 -2.91 -1.57 15.28
C VAL A 94 -1.54 -1.99 15.81
N THR A 95 -1.18 -3.25 15.62
CA THR A 95 0.16 -3.80 15.90
C THR A 95 0.94 -4.14 14.64
N LYS A 96 0.25 -4.37 13.53
CA LYS A 96 0.86 -4.56 12.21
C LYS A 96 -0.05 -4.00 11.14
N ALA A 97 0.50 -3.29 10.17
CA ALA A 97 -0.23 -2.88 8.97
C ALA A 97 0.64 -3.07 7.73
N ASN A 98 0.01 -3.47 6.63
CA ASN A 98 0.62 -3.52 5.31
C ASN A 98 -0.41 -3.02 4.29
N LEU A 99 -0.10 -1.96 3.56
CA LEU A 99 -0.89 -1.50 2.43
C LEU A 99 0.01 -1.54 1.21
N ASN A 100 -0.47 -2.12 0.12
CA ASN A 100 0.34 -2.31 -1.07
C ASN A 100 -0.43 -1.86 -2.30
N TYR A 101 0.29 -1.21 -3.21
CA TYR A 101 -0.13 -0.92 -4.56
C TYR A 101 0.81 -1.64 -5.52
N TYR A 102 0.24 -2.55 -6.30
CA TYR A 102 0.94 -3.35 -7.30
C TYR A 102 0.56 -2.82 -8.68
N PRO A 103 1.45 -2.08 -9.38
CA PRO A 103 1.19 -1.70 -10.77
C PRO A 103 1.07 -2.94 -11.66
N ASN A 104 0.13 -2.91 -12.61
CA ASN A 104 -0.01 -3.97 -13.61
C ASN A 104 1.27 -4.07 -14.45
N PRO A 105 1.93 -5.24 -14.49
CA PRO A 105 3.15 -5.42 -15.27
C PRO A 105 2.95 -5.22 -16.78
N GLY A 106 1.74 -5.47 -17.30
CA GLY A 106 1.40 -5.23 -18.71
C GLY A 106 1.44 -3.75 -19.13
N LEU A 107 1.54 -2.80 -18.19
CA LEU A 107 1.74 -1.38 -18.50
C LEU A 107 3.12 -1.09 -19.08
N TYR A 108 4.10 -1.93 -18.78
CA TYR A 108 5.48 -1.73 -19.18
C TYR A 108 5.85 -2.59 -20.40
N ASP A 109 5.15 -3.72 -20.61
CA ASP A 109 5.35 -4.61 -21.75
C ASP A 109 4.13 -5.54 -21.95
N SER A 110 3.46 -5.45 -23.12
CA SER A 110 2.31 -6.30 -23.47
C SER A 110 2.71 -7.73 -23.87
N GLU A 111 3.89 -7.91 -24.49
CA GLU A 111 4.39 -9.22 -24.91
C GLU A 111 4.73 -10.08 -23.68
N LEU A 112 5.16 -9.44 -22.58
CA LEU A 112 5.40 -10.08 -21.30
C LEU A 112 4.13 -10.73 -20.72
N LEU A 113 2.98 -10.04 -20.79
CA LEU A 113 1.73 -10.55 -20.23
C LEU A 113 1.19 -11.73 -21.05
N ASP A 114 1.33 -11.66 -22.37
CA ASP A 114 0.92 -12.74 -23.29
C ASP A 114 1.81 -13.98 -23.13
N ALA A 115 3.12 -13.80 -22.99
CA ALA A 115 4.06 -14.90 -22.73
C ALA A 115 3.73 -15.61 -21.40
N LEU A 116 3.34 -14.87 -20.36
CA LEU A 116 3.07 -15.42 -19.02
C LEU A 116 1.72 -16.10 -18.86
N THR A 117 0.77 -15.76 -19.74
CA THR A 117 -0.58 -16.34 -19.76
C THR A 117 -0.73 -17.45 -20.78
N SER A 118 0.31 -17.72 -21.58
CA SER A 118 0.33 -18.79 -22.56
C SER A 118 0.53 -20.18 -21.92
N ASP A 119 -0.22 -21.17 -22.37
CA ASP A 119 -0.13 -22.59 -21.97
C ASP A 119 1.12 -23.29 -22.56
N ILE A 120 2.31 -22.69 -22.41
CA ILE A 120 3.56 -23.24 -22.95
C ILE A 120 4.17 -24.26 -21.96
N ASP A 121 4.84 -25.30 -22.48
CA ASP A 121 5.52 -26.32 -21.67
C ASP A 121 6.63 -25.72 -20.78
N LEU A 122 6.74 -26.22 -19.54
CA LEU A 122 7.59 -25.67 -18.48
C LEU A 122 9.09 -25.70 -18.81
N ASN A 123 9.53 -26.55 -19.74
CA ASN A 123 10.95 -26.70 -20.11
C ASN A 123 11.37 -25.77 -21.26
N GLU A 124 10.49 -25.52 -22.24
CA GLU A 124 10.73 -24.52 -23.31
C GLU A 124 10.67 -23.09 -22.80
N GLN A 125 9.87 -22.91 -21.76
CA GLN A 125 9.80 -21.72 -20.94
C GLN A 125 11.19 -21.29 -20.42
N VAL A 126 12.02 -22.20 -19.92
CA VAL A 126 13.18 -21.86 -19.06
C VAL A 126 14.21 -20.92 -19.72
N GLU A 127 14.64 -21.14 -20.97
CA GLU A 127 15.70 -20.31 -21.58
C GLU A 127 15.19 -18.94 -22.04
N LEU A 128 14.01 -18.88 -22.67
CA LEU A 128 13.38 -17.62 -23.06
C LEU A 128 13.01 -16.79 -21.80
N TRP A 129 12.56 -17.47 -20.74
CA TRP A 129 12.33 -16.84 -19.44
C TRP A 129 13.61 -16.38 -18.80
N TYR A 130 14.74 -17.10 -18.84
CA TYR A 130 15.92 -16.64 -18.12
C TYR A 130 16.45 -15.31 -18.67
N GLU A 131 16.43 -15.10 -19.99
CA GLU A 131 16.81 -13.82 -20.58
C GLU A 131 15.73 -12.74 -20.37
N LEU A 132 14.46 -13.06 -20.65
CA LEU A 132 13.35 -12.12 -20.44
C LEU A 132 13.23 -11.73 -18.96
N VAL A 133 13.29 -12.67 -18.03
CA VAL A 133 13.24 -12.46 -16.57
C VAL A 133 14.46 -11.70 -16.08
N GLN A 134 15.67 -11.93 -16.59
CA GLN A 134 16.82 -11.12 -16.14
C GLN A 134 16.73 -9.66 -16.59
N ASP A 135 16.25 -9.41 -17.80
CA ASP A 135 16.05 -8.05 -18.30
C ASP A 135 14.85 -7.38 -17.62
N VAL A 136 13.75 -8.12 -17.46
CA VAL A 136 12.52 -7.68 -16.78
C VAL A 136 12.72 -7.52 -15.27
N GLU A 137 13.45 -8.39 -14.57
CA GLU A 137 13.72 -8.22 -13.14
C GLU A 137 14.54 -6.96 -12.88
N LYS A 138 15.57 -6.71 -13.70
CA LYS A 138 16.33 -5.46 -13.61
C LYS A 138 15.42 -4.27 -13.93
N ASP A 139 14.69 -4.30 -15.04
CA ASP A 139 13.81 -3.20 -15.42
C ASP A 139 12.68 -2.94 -14.41
N PHE A 140 12.01 -3.96 -13.88
CA PHE A 140 10.97 -3.79 -12.85
C PHE A 140 11.53 -3.36 -11.50
N THR A 141 12.76 -3.74 -11.16
CA THR A 141 13.42 -3.23 -9.95
C THR A 141 13.59 -1.71 -10.00
N TYR A 142 13.79 -1.15 -11.19
CA TYR A 142 14.02 0.28 -11.39
C TYR A 142 12.81 1.07 -11.92
N ARG A 143 11.86 0.45 -12.61
CA ARG A 143 10.70 1.10 -13.26
C ARG A 143 9.38 0.88 -12.54
N SER A 144 9.27 -0.16 -11.70
CA SER A 144 8.00 -0.42 -11.02
C SER A 144 7.73 0.66 -10.00
N ASN A 145 6.63 1.40 -10.16
CA ASN A 145 6.08 2.27 -9.13
C ASN A 145 5.30 1.47 -8.07
N TYR A 146 5.78 0.28 -7.70
CA TYR A 146 5.25 -0.49 -6.58
C TYR A 146 5.36 0.35 -5.31
N ILE A 147 4.27 0.50 -4.57
CA ILE A 147 4.28 1.27 -3.32
C ILE A 147 3.82 0.34 -2.21
N ARG A 148 4.62 0.26 -1.14
CA ARG A 148 4.27 -0.50 0.06
C ARG A 148 4.41 0.38 1.28
N LEU A 149 3.39 0.36 2.11
CA LEU A 149 3.45 0.89 3.46
C LEU A 149 3.53 -0.26 4.45
N ASP A 150 4.53 -0.22 5.32
CA ASP A 150 4.71 -1.19 6.39
C ASP A 150 4.64 -0.51 7.76
N PHE A 151 3.93 -1.14 8.68
CA PHE A 151 3.97 -0.82 10.10
C PHE A 151 4.14 -2.10 10.95
N SER A 152 5.02 -2.05 11.95
CA SER A 152 5.16 -3.10 12.98
C SER A 152 5.42 -2.49 14.36
N ASP A 153 4.68 -2.96 15.38
CA ASP A 153 4.91 -2.60 16.78
C ASP A 153 5.95 -3.49 17.48
N ALA A 154 6.45 -4.53 16.80
CA ALA A 154 7.40 -5.47 17.37
C ALA A 154 8.82 -4.89 17.37
N ASP A 155 9.49 -4.90 18.51
CA ASP A 155 10.83 -4.30 18.67
C ASP A 155 11.89 -4.95 17.79
N LYS A 156 11.76 -6.26 17.50
CA LYS A 156 12.64 -6.98 16.59
C LYS A 156 12.57 -6.50 15.14
N ASP A 157 11.48 -5.85 14.75
CA ASP A 157 11.26 -5.32 13.41
C ASP A 157 11.61 -3.83 13.35
N PHE A 158 12.16 -3.26 14.43
CA PHE A 158 12.55 -1.87 14.52
C PHE A 158 14.06 -1.76 14.72
N THR A 159 14.69 -0.89 13.95
CA THR A 159 16.08 -0.48 14.17
C THR A 159 16.15 1.00 13.86
N GLU A 160 16.50 1.79 14.88
CA GLU A 160 16.57 3.24 14.76
C GLU A 160 17.42 3.65 13.54
N LEU A 161 16.94 4.63 12.77
CA LEU A 161 17.53 5.18 11.53
C LEU A 161 17.57 4.25 10.30
N THR A 162 17.40 2.94 10.44
CA THR A 162 17.56 1.98 9.32
C THR A 162 16.29 1.22 9.00
N HIS A 163 15.44 0.99 10.00
CA HIS A 163 14.16 0.32 9.85
C HIS A 163 13.10 0.93 10.80
N PRO A 164 12.52 2.09 10.41
CA PRO A 164 11.49 2.77 11.19
C PRO A 164 10.26 1.89 11.41
N ARG A 165 9.51 2.13 12.50
CA ARG A 165 8.30 1.35 12.82
C ARG A 165 7.22 1.48 11.75
N CYS A 166 7.10 2.65 11.13
CA CYS A 166 6.23 2.89 9.99
C CYS A 166 7.02 3.54 8.86
N HIS A 167 6.96 2.95 7.67
CA HIS A 167 7.68 3.49 6.51
C HIS A 167 7.02 3.09 5.19
N ILE A 168 7.28 3.90 4.16
CA ILE A 168 6.93 3.62 2.76
C ILE A 168 8.17 3.11 2.02
N HIS A 169 7.95 2.10 1.17
CA HIS A 169 8.83 1.69 0.08
C HIS A 169 8.21 2.18 -1.23
N ILE A 170 9.05 2.68 -2.13
CA ILE A 170 8.70 2.98 -3.53
C ILE A 170 9.67 2.20 -4.41
N GLY A 171 9.12 1.41 -5.33
CA GLY A 171 9.86 0.45 -6.13
C GLY A 171 10.24 -0.81 -5.34
N LEU A 172 11.03 -1.67 -5.98
CA LEU A 172 11.44 -2.97 -5.40
C LEU A 172 12.72 -2.88 -4.55
N ASN A 173 13.30 -1.67 -4.42
CA ASN A 173 14.47 -1.46 -3.59
C ASN A 173 14.09 -1.43 -2.11
N ASP A 174 14.17 -2.59 -1.46
CA ASP A 174 13.89 -2.78 -0.03
C ASP A 174 14.78 -1.91 0.90
N ASN A 175 15.86 -1.29 0.42
CA ASN A 175 16.73 -0.43 1.25
C ASN A 175 16.26 1.02 1.32
N PHE A 176 15.43 1.47 0.36
CA PHE A 176 14.91 2.83 0.35
C PHE A 176 13.60 2.90 1.15
N ARG A 177 13.64 3.59 2.28
CA ARG A 177 12.51 3.74 3.20
C ARG A 177 12.27 5.20 3.51
N ILE A 178 11.02 5.64 3.38
CA ILE A 178 10.58 6.95 3.84
C ILE A 178 9.83 6.75 5.15
N ALA A 179 10.41 7.21 6.26
CA ALA A 179 9.78 7.13 7.58
C ALA A 179 8.49 7.97 7.61
N ILE A 180 7.47 7.50 8.34
CA ILE A 180 6.19 8.21 8.49
C ILE A 180 5.89 8.38 9.97
N ASN A 181 5.47 9.57 10.38
CA ASN A 181 5.18 9.90 11.78
C ASN A 181 3.87 9.31 12.33
N LYS A 182 2.91 8.99 11.47
CA LYS A 182 1.61 8.39 11.82
C LYS A 182 1.27 7.28 10.84
N LEU A 183 0.57 6.25 11.31
CA LEU A 183 0.04 5.20 10.43
C LEU A 183 -1.08 5.79 9.55
N PRO A 184 -0.92 5.87 8.21
CA PRO A 184 -1.96 6.36 7.33
C PRO A 184 -3.16 5.41 7.26
N LEU A 185 -4.33 5.99 6.98
CA LEU A 185 -5.53 5.27 6.60
C LEU A 185 -5.46 4.84 5.12
N LEU A 186 -6.43 4.03 4.65
CA LEU A 186 -6.47 3.65 3.25
C LEU A 186 -6.68 4.87 2.36
N SER A 187 -7.51 5.83 2.78
CA SER A 187 -7.72 7.09 2.06
C SER A 187 -6.42 7.88 1.85
N ASP A 188 -5.55 7.95 2.86
CA ASP A 188 -4.25 8.61 2.75
C ASP A 188 -3.30 7.87 1.81
N PHE A 189 -3.27 6.54 1.91
CA PHE A 189 -2.46 5.70 1.03
C PHE A 189 -2.90 5.82 -0.43
N MET A 190 -4.21 5.84 -0.69
CA MET A 190 -4.75 6.01 -2.04
C MET A 190 -4.50 7.41 -2.58
N ASP A 191 -4.54 8.45 -1.75
CA ASP A 191 -4.16 9.80 -2.17
C ASP A 191 -2.71 9.85 -2.65
N LEU A 192 -1.78 9.18 -1.95
CA LEU A 192 -0.40 9.02 -2.38
C LEU A 192 -0.29 8.26 -3.71
N VAL A 193 -0.95 7.10 -3.84
CA VAL A 193 -0.91 6.28 -5.07
C VAL A 193 -1.44 7.06 -6.27
N LEU A 194 -2.56 7.77 -6.10
CA LEU A 194 -3.13 8.59 -7.17
C LEU A 194 -2.20 9.75 -7.51
N PHE A 195 -1.64 10.44 -6.52
CA PHE A 195 -0.69 11.52 -6.77
C PHE A 195 0.57 11.04 -7.53
N SER A 196 1.12 9.88 -7.15
CA SER A 196 2.37 9.38 -7.74
C SER A 196 2.19 8.71 -9.10
N SER A 197 1.09 7.98 -9.29
CA SER A 197 0.90 7.07 -10.42
C SER A 197 -0.24 7.45 -11.35
N TYR A 198 -1.18 8.30 -10.90
CA TYR A 198 -2.40 8.68 -11.63
C TYR A 198 -2.68 10.19 -11.49
N ILE A 199 -1.66 11.02 -11.76
CA ILE A 199 -1.67 12.45 -11.44
C ILE A 199 -2.84 13.21 -12.06
N ASP A 200 -3.30 12.81 -13.25
CA ASP A 200 -4.41 13.48 -13.92
C ASP A 200 -5.76 13.18 -13.25
N ASP A 201 -5.98 11.94 -12.82
CA ASP A 201 -7.14 11.56 -12.02
C ASP A 201 -7.10 12.25 -10.65
N TRP A 202 -5.93 12.31 -10.02
CA TRP A 202 -5.74 13.01 -8.75
C TRP A 202 -6.11 14.51 -8.86
N LYS A 203 -5.61 15.19 -9.90
CA LYS A 203 -5.92 16.60 -10.17
C LYS A 203 -7.42 16.82 -10.42
N LYS A 204 -8.06 15.89 -11.14
CA LYS A 204 -9.49 15.97 -11.44
C LYS A 204 -10.33 15.89 -10.17
N ILE A 205 -10.04 14.93 -9.29
CA ILE A 205 -10.74 14.76 -8.01
C ILE A 205 -10.54 15.98 -7.09
N ARG A 206 -9.36 16.59 -7.14
CA ARG A 206 -8.99 17.75 -6.32
C ARG A 206 -9.13 19.10 -7.01
N SER A 207 -9.85 19.17 -8.13
CA SER A 207 -9.95 20.39 -8.93
C SER A 207 -10.43 21.61 -8.12
N ASP A 208 -11.45 21.42 -7.28
CA ASP A 208 -11.97 22.46 -6.37
C ASP A 208 -10.96 22.86 -5.28
N ASP A 209 -10.23 21.89 -4.73
CA ASP A 209 -9.19 22.14 -3.72
C ASP A 209 -8.02 22.93 -4.33
N LEU A 210 -7.59 22.57 -5.54
CA LEU A 210 -6.49 23.19 -6.24
C LEU A 210 -6.81 24.60 -6.74
N ALA A 211 -8.10 24.93 -6.90
CA ALA A 211 -8.54 26.29 -7.20
C ALA A 211 -8.31 27.27 -6.03
N ASP A 212 -8.24 26.77 -4.79
CA ASP A 212 -7.92 27.55 -3.59
C ASP A 212 -6.86 26.83 -2.74
N LEU A 213 -5.60 26.99 -3.13
CA LEU A 213 -4.44 26.41 -2.46
C LEU A 213 -4.31 26.82 -0.98
N THR A 214 -4.84 27.99 -0.60
CA THR A 214 -4.79 28.43 0.80
C THR A 214 -5.76 27.60 1.64
N ARG A 215 -7.00 27.47 1.17
CA ARG A 215 -7.98 26.59 1.80
C ARG A 215 -7.51 25.15 1.82
N PHE A 216 -6.94 24.64 0.73
CA PHE A 216 -6.40 23.29 0.67
C PHE A 216 -5.30 23.07 1.73
N LYS A 217 -4.35 24.00 1.86
CA LYS A 217 -3.31 23.93 2.90
C LYS A 217 -3.91 23.93 4.31
N SER A 218 -4.88 24.80 4.58
CA SER A 218 -5.58 24.84 5.87
C SER A 218 -6.33 23.53 6.17
N LEU A 219 -6.97 22.92 5.17
CA LEU A 219 -7.62 21.62 5.30
C LEU A 219 -6.59 20.53 5.66
N MET A 220 -5.45 20.48 4.99
CA MET A 220 -4.40 19.49 5.28
C MET A 220 -3.84 19.64 6.71
N LEU A 221 -3.56 20.87 7.16
CA LEU A 221 -3.10 21.14 8.53
C LEU A 221 -4.16 20.76 9.58
N SER A 222 -5.44 21.02 9.28
CA SER A 222 -6.54 20.63 10.16
C SER A 222 -6.69 19.10 10.26
N LYS A 223 -6.47 18.38 9.14
CA LYS A 223 -6.49 16.91 9.10
C LYS A 223 -5.35 16.32 9.92
N GLU A 224 -4.15 16.88 9.83
CA GLU A 224 -3.00 16.46 10.63
C GLU A 224 -3.24 16.62 12.13
N SER A 225 -3.85 17.75 12.52
CA SER A 225 -4.16 18.07 13.92
C SER A 225 -5.24 17.16 14.52
N ASN A 226 -6.19 16.72 13.70
CA ASN A 226 -7.31 15.87 14.10
C ASN A 226 -7.12 14.38 13.72
N TYR A 227 -5.90 14.00 13.34
CA TYR A 227 -5.63 12.66 12.84
C TYR A 227 -5.84 11.61 13.95
N PRO A 228 -6.62 10.54 13.70
CA PRO A 228 -6.92 9.54 14.73
C PRO A 228 -5.66 8.79 15.15
N MET A 229 -5.52 8.55 16.45
CA MET A 229 -4.42 7.75 16.97
C MET A 229 -4.71 6.25 16.74
N LEU A 230 -4.14 5.68 15.68
CA LEU A 230 -4.38 4.29 15.28
C LEU A 230 -3.47 3.27 15.97
N THR A 231 -2.34 3.72 16.50
CA THR A 231 -1.34 2.85 17.15
C THR A 231 -1.25 3.18 18.65
N LYS A 232 -0.47 2.39 19.40
CA LYS A 232 -0.16 2.71 20.80
C LYS A 232 0.81 3.89 20.97
N PHE A 233 1.42 4.36 19.87
CA PHE A 233 2.40 5.43 19.86
C PHE A 233 1.75 6.74 19.39
N ASN A 234 2.14 7.86 20.01
CA ASN A 234 1.70 9.20 19.57
C ASN A 234 2.36 9.60 18.24
N SER A 235 3.64 9.28 18.10
CA SER A 235 4.43 9.33 16.86
C SER A 235 5.10 7.96 16.69
N VAL A 236 5.11 7.43 15.47
CA VAL A 236 5.78 6.16 15.16
C VAL A 236 7.20 6.36 14.62
N VAL A 237 7.68 7.61 14.58
CA VAL A 237 9.09 7.97 14.43
C VAL A 237 9.69 8.37 15.78
N THR A 238 10.96 8.08 16.00
CA THR A 238 11.71 8.54 17.17
C THR A 238 12.21 9.97 17.00
N GLU A 239 12.60 10.62 18.09
CA GLU A 239 13.21 11.96 18.05
C GLU A 239 14.47 11.99 17.18
N LEU A 240 15.28 10.92 17.22
CA LEU A 240 16.46 10.76 16.38
C LEU A 240 16.10 10.65 14.89
N GLU A 241 15.03 9.92 14.55
CA GLU A 241 14.51 9.85 13.19
C GLU A 241 13.99 11.22 12.72
N GLU A 242 13.27 11.96 13.56
CA GLU A 242 12.83 13.33 13.25
C GLU A 242 14.03 14.25 12.98
N MET A 243 15.09 14.18 13.79
CA MET A 243 16.31 14.97 13.58
C MET A 243 17.05 14.61 12.28
N HIS A 244 17.01 13.35 11.86
CA HIS A 244 17.76 12.88 10.69
C HIS A 244 17.01 13.11 9.38
N TYR A 245 15.69 12.91 9.37
CA TYR A 245 14.88 13.00 8.16
C TYR A 245 14.32 14.41 7.90
N LEU A 246 14.16 15.24 8.94
CA LEU A 246 13.80 16.66 8.78
C LEU A 246 15.09 17.48 8.74
N PHE A 247 15.65 17.67 7.55
CA PHE A 247 16.54 18.82 7.35
C PHE A 247 15.73 20.08 7.67
N LYS A 248 15.98 20.66 8.85
CA LYS A 248 15.56 22.03 9.16
C LYS A 248 16.38 22.96 8.26
N ILE A 249 15.88 23.22 7.05
CA ILE A 249 16.35 24.32 6.20
C ILE A 249 15.58 25.58 6.59
#